data_AF-A0AAV2R7J1-F1
#
_entry.id   AF-A0AAV2R7J1-F1
#
_cell.length_a   1.000
_cell.length_b   1.000
_cell.length_c   1.000
_cell.angle_alpha   90.00
_cell.angle_beta   90.00
_cell.angle_gamma   90.00
#
_symmetry.space_group_name_H-M   'P 1'
#
loop_
_entity.id
_entity.type
_entity.pdbx_description
1 polymer ?
#
loop_
_entity_poly.entity_id
_entity_poly.type
_entity_poly.pdbx_seq_one_letter_code
_entity_poly.pdbx_strand_id
1 'polypeptide(L)'
;MCALVTNIKLQNLYSGERSDLRPRLLGPLSADDPDMLNILCERYLLPPDPRPYNIISNNALYNYHNRQYGGTITKRIQETFSHINKGFFVEAGALDGVYLSNTLWLEQKLGWTGLLVEPNIFSYKELLTKHRKAWVSNTCLSSTKYPRQTVMASLFPEAWFEYQMNIKGSSHELGVQNLENNNSVYFFNSATEQFTNVQCFPLASYLLALNVSTVDFLSLDIQGSEKAVLDTLPWDSVNFRALLVEPSKEMIKQGILDIMTKRGYKYKDFTDNDILFIKKGDPLLDFKSS
;
A
#
# COMPACT_ATOMS: atom_id res chain seq x y z
N MET A 1 18.51 3.90 6.19
CA MET A 1 18.70 5.35 6.44
C MET A 1 17.83 5.83 7.61
N CYS A 2 16.52 5.53 7.64
CA CYS A 2 15.63 6.05 8.69
C CYS A 2 15.93 5.53 10.11
N ALA A 3 16.40 4.28 10.26
CA ALA A 3 16.82 3.74 11.57
C ALA A 3 18.05 4.44 12.17
N LEU A 4 18.86 5.12 11.34
CA LEU A 4 19.98 5.95 11.80
C LEU A 4 19.50 7.37 12.13
N VAL A 5 18.53 7.91 11.38
CA VAL A 5 17.90 9.21 11.63
C VAL A 5 17.13 9.22 12.97
N THR A 6 16.58 8.09 13.40
CA THR A 6 15.94 7.96 14.73
C THR A 6 16.91 8.12 15.91
N ASN A 7 18.23 7.89 15.71
CA ASN A 7 19.27 8.18 16.71
C ASN A 7 19.81 9.62 16.62
N ILE A 8 19.50 10.35 15.54
CA ILE A 8 19.84 11.77 15.36
C ILE A 8 18.59 12.60 15.67
N LYS A 9 18.07 12.49 16.90
CA LYS A 9 17.16 13.51 17.44
C LYS A 9 17.76 14.07 18.73
N LEU A 10 18.43 15.21 18.57
CA LEU A 10 18.25 16.45 19.38
C LEU A 10 19.40 17.47 19.25
N GLN A 11 20.50 17.19 18.54
CA GLN A 11 21.66 18.10 18.54
C GLN A 11 21.80 19.07 17.36
N ASN A 12 21.08 18.89 16.24
CA ASN A 12 21.23 19.77 15.06
C ASN A 12 19.92 20.42 14.57
N LEU A 13 19.04 20.83 15.50
CA LEU A 13 17.84 21.62 15.15
C LEU A 13 18.08 23.14 15.08
N TYR A 14 19.33 23.60 15.26
CA TYR A 14 19.68 25.03 15.25
C TYR A 14 20.96 25.35 14.46
N SER A 15 21.08 24.83 13.24
CA SER A 15 21.96 25.44 12.23
C SER A 15 21.09 25.89 11.06
N GLY A 16 20.97 27.21 10.92
CA GLY A 16 20.16 27.87 9.89
C GLY A 16 20.50 27.42 8.48
N GLU A 17 19.52 27.58 7.58
CA GLU A 17 19.55 27.30 6.15
C GLU A 17 19.45 25.82 5.71
N ARG A 18 18.39 25.12 6.11
CA ARG A 18 17.73 24.24 5.12
C ARG A 18 16.64 25.06 4.45
N SER A 19 16.92 25.52 3.22
CA SER A 19 15.89 26.05 2.32
C SER A 19 14.69 25.10 2.31
N ASP A 20 13.47 25.63 2.17
CA ASP A 20 12.29 24.79 2.13
C ASP A 20 12.40 23.79 0.96
N LEU A 21 12.67 22.52 1.27
CA LEU A 21 12.88 21.47 0.26
C LEU A 21 11.54 20.93 -0.30
N ARG A 22 10.39 21.39 0.22
CA ARG A 22 9.06 20.97 -0.24
C ARG A 22 8.85 21.14 -1.75
N PRO A 23 9.29 22.24 -2.41
CA PRO A 23 9.17 22.38 -3.86
C PRO A 23 9.94 21.30 -4.65
N ARG A 24 11.03 20.75 -4.10
CA ARG A 24 11.79 19.68 -4.76
C ARG A 24 11.00 18.36 -4.79
N LEU A 25 10.07 18.15 -3.86
CA LEU A 25 9.20 16.96 -3.84
C LEU A 25 8.14 16.94 -4.95
N LEU A 26 8.02 18.02 -5.73
CA LEU A 26 7.24 18.05 -6.97
C LEU A 26 7.96 17.33 -8.12
N GLY A 27 9.25 17.05 -7.96
CA GLY A 27 10.06 16.31 -8.91
C GLY A 27 10.49 17.11 -10.16
N PRO A 28 11.29 16.49 -11.05
CA PRO A 28 11.84 15.14 -10.89
C PRO A 28 13.02 15.10 -9.90
N LEU A 29 13.02 14.12 -8.98
CA LEU A 29 14.15 13.77 -8.12
C LEU A 29 14.32 12.26 -8.16
N SER A 30 15.55 11.76 -8.31
CA SER A 30 15.81 10.32 -8.31
C SER A 30 15.36 9.66 -7.00
N ALA A 31 14.99 8.39 -7.06
CA ALA A 31 14.50 7.64 -5.89
C ALA A 31 15.57 7.45 -4.79
N ASP A 32 16.83 7.70 -5.09
CA ASP A 32 17.99 7.64 -4.19
C ASP A 32 18.52 9.03 -3.78
N ASP A 33 17.85 10.12 -4.18
CA ASP A 33 18.25 11.48 -3.79
C ASP A 33 18.33 11.60 -2.25
N PRO A 34 19.50 11.92 -1.68
CA PRO A 34 19.70 11.90 -0.22
C PRO A 34 18.80 12.87 0.54
N ASP A 35 18.49 14.03 -0.04
CA ASP A 35 17.63 15.02 0.60
C ASP A 35 16.18 14.54 0.61
N MET A 36 15.73 13.93 -0.48
CA MET A 36 14.41 13.31 -0.57
C MET A 36 14.27 12.16 0.43
N LEU A 37 15.26 11.27 0.52
CA LEU A 37 15.26 10.17 1.49
C LEU A 37 15.25 10.68 2.93
N ASN A 38 15.99 11.76 3.23
CA ASN A 38 15.96 12.39 4.54
C ASN A 38 14.57 12.96 4.86
N ILE A 39 13.95 13.70 3.93
CA ILE A 39 12.60 14.25 4.13
C ILE A 39 11.57 13.14 4.31
N LEU A 40 11.67 12.07 3.51
CA LEU A 40 10.81 10.89 3.63
C LEU A 40 10.89 10.29 5.04
N CYS A 41 12.09 10.03 5.53
CA CYS A 41 12.33 9.52 6.88
C CYS A 41 11.86 10.48 7.98
N GLU A 42 12.11 11.78 7.84
CA GLU A 42 11.83 12.77 8.89
C GLU A 42 10.35 13.11 9.00
N ARG A 43 9.59 13.08 7.89
CA ARG A 43 8.25 13.68 7.82
C ARG A 43 7.15 12.75 7.36
N TYR A 44 7.45 11.74 6.55
CA TYR A 44 6.44 10.92 5.88
C TYR A 44 6.46 9.46 6.29
N LEU A 45 7.43 9.03 7.10
CA LEU A 45 7.59 7.63 7.46
C LEU A 45 7.62 7.47 8.98
N LEU A 46 6.53 6.93 9.53
CA LEU A 46 6.41 6.63 10.95
C LEU A 46 6.92 5.21 11.25
N PRO A 47 7.69 5.02 12.33
CA PRO A 47 8.17 3.71 12.73
C PRO A 47 7.06 2.81 13.28
N PRO A 48 7.27 1.49 13.30
CA PRO A 48 6.38 0.54 13.99
C PRO A 48 6.03 0.99 15.40
N ASP A 49 4.75 0.89 15.76
CA ASP A 49 4.29 1.33 17.07
C ASP A 49 4.73 0.34 18.17
N PRO A 50 5.40 0.76 19.26
CA PRO A 50 5.79 -0.15 20.32
C PRO A 50 4.61 -0.61 21.19
N ARG A 51 3.51 0.14 21.25
CA ARG A 51 2.36 -0.13 22.13
C ARG A 51 1.60 -1.39 21.71
N PRO A 52 0.94 -2.12 22.61
CA PRO A 52 0.14 -3.30 22.24
C PRO A 52 -0.88 -2.99 21.14
N TYR A 53 -1.17 -3.96 20.28
CA TYR A 53 -2.21 -3.86 19.25
C TYR A 53 -3.52 -3.35 19.87
N ASN A 54 -4.17 -2.42 19.20
CA ASN A 54 -5.50 -1.92 19.57
C ASN A 54 -6.50 -2.30 18.47
N ILE A 55 -6.75 -3.60 18.37
CA ILE A 55 -7.58 -4.21 17.33
C ILE A 55 -8.76 -4.90 18.00
N ILE A 56 -9.96 -4.36 17.81
CA ILE A 56 -11.20 -4.95 18.33
C ILE A 56 -11.74 -5.88 17.25
N SER A 57 -11.39 -7.17 17.32
CA SER A 57 -11.77 -8.19 16.33
C SER A 57 -13.24 -8.63 16.39
N ASN A 58 -14.02 -8.11 17.35
CA ASN A 58 -15.39 -8.54 17.60
C ASN A 58 -16.46 -7.63 16.96
N ASN A 59 -16.08 -6.82 15.98
CA ASN A 59 -17.05 -6.04 15.20
C ASN A 59 -17.77 -6.98 14.22
N ALA A 60 -19.09 -7.13 14.37
CA ALA A 60 -19.91 -7.98 13.50
C ALA A 60 -19.81 -7.58 12.02
N LEU A 61 -19.64 -6.28 11.72
CA LEU A 61 -19.46 -5.78 10.36
C LEU A 61 -18.12 -6.24 9.78
N TYR A 62 -17.03 -6.15 10.56
CA TYR A 62 -15.71 -6.64 10.17
C TYR A 62 -15.76 -8.13 9.81
N ASN A 63 -16.39 -8.94 10.66
CA ASN A 63 -16.53 -10.37 10.43
C ASN A 63 -17.47 -10.72 9.27
N TYR A 64 -18.42 -9.86 8.94
CA TYR A 64 -19.30 -10.02 7.77
C TYR A 64 -18.52 -9.71 6.48
N HIS A 65 -17.89 -8.55 6.38
CA HIS A 65 -17.18 -8.14 5.17
C HIS A 65 -15.91 -8.96 4.91
N ASN A 66 -15.16 -9.36 5.94
CA ASN A 66 -14.07 -10.32 5.73
C ASN A 66 -14.58 -11.66 5.20
N ARG A 67 -15.83 -12.06 5.48
CA ARG A 67 -16.40 -13.27 4.87
C ARG A 67 -16.89 -13.04 3.45
N GLN A 68 -17.42 -11.86 3.15
CA GLN A 68 -18.03 -11.55 1.85
C GLN A 68 -17.02 -11.08 0.78
N TYR A 69 -16.03 -10.26 1.16
CA TYR A 69 -15.14 -9.56 0.22
C TYR A 69 -13.68 -9.99 0.37
N GLY A 70 -13.20 -10.23 1.59
CA GLY A 70 -11.79 -10.56 1.84
C GLY A 70 -11.49 -12.05 2.06
N GLY A 71 -12.51 -12.90 2.15
CA GLY A 71 -12.37 -14.23 2.76
C GLY A 71 -11.56 -15.20 1.92
N THR A 72 -11.82 -15.20 0.60
CA THR A 72 -11.12 -16.05 -0.35
C THR A 72 -9.67 -15.63 -0.47
N ILE A 73 -9.39 -14.33 -0.66
CA ILE A 73 -8.00 -13.86 -0.82
C ILE A 73 -7.18 -14.02 0.45
N THR A 74 -7.76 -13.71 1.62
CA THR A 74 -7.12 -13.94 2.93
C THR A 74 -6.71 -15.41 3.06
N LYS A 75 -7.58 -16.34 2.70
CA LYS A 75 -7.27 -17.77 2.73
C LYS A 75 -6.11 -18.12 1.79
N ARG A 76 -6.03 -17.53 0.60
CA ARG A 76 -4.92 -17.78 -0.34
C ARG A 76 -3.59 -17.23 0.14
N ILE A 77 -3.61 -16.05 0.77
CA ILE A 77 -2.43 -15.49 1.44
C ILE A 77 -1.97 -16.46 2.54
N GLN A 78 -2.89 -16.93 3.39
CA GLN A 78 -2.59 -17.90 4.45
C GLN A 78 -1.99 -19.20 3.90
N GLU A 79 -2.61 -19.79 2.89
CA GLU A 79 -2.11 -21.02 2.23
C GLU A 79 -0.73 -20.80 1.59
N THR A 80 -0.45 -19.59 1.10
CA THR A 80 0.81 -19.26 0.43
C THR A 80 1.95 -19.03 1.40
N PHE A 81 1.69 -18.42 2.56
CA PHE A 81 2.75 -17.95 3.46
C PHE A 81 2.80 -18.65 4.82
N SER A 82 1.86 -19.54 5.16
CA SER A 82 1.79 -20.19 6.48
C SER A 82 3.07 -20.91 6.94
N HIS A 83 3.95 -21.33 6.03
CA HIS A 83 5.24 -21.94 6.34
C HIS A 83 6.42 -20.96 6.36
N ILE A 84 6.19 -19.67 6.07
CA ILE A 84 7.22 -18.64 5.98
C ILE A 84 7.16 -17.76 7.23
N ASN A 85 8.04 -18.05 8.18
CA ASN A 85 8.21 -17.23 9.37
C ASN A 85 9.10 -16.04 9.04
N LYS A 86 8.66 -14.84 9.44
CA LYS A 86 9.35 -13.55 9.22
C LYS A 86 9.57 -13.22 7.74
N GLY A 87 8.83 -12.23 7.26
CA GLY A 87 9.04 -11.60 5.97
C GLY A 87 8.84 -10.09 6.06
N PHE A 88 9.05 -9.41 4.94
CA PHE A 88 8.76 -8.01 4.75
C PHE A 88 7.62 -7.83 3.75
N PHE A 89 6.51 -7.24 4.17
CA PHE A 89 5.42 -6.88 3.28
C PHE A 89 5.39 -5.39 2.95
N VAL A 90 4.74 -5.06 1.84
CA VAL A 90 4.28 -3.71 1.54
C VAL A 90 2.79 -3.79 1.22
N GLU A 91 1.97 -2.95 1.85
CA GLU A 91 0.55 -2.80 1.55
C GLU A 91 0.28 -1.34 1.21
N ALA A 92 -0.07 -1.08 -0.05
CA ALA A 92 -0.54 0.22 -0.51
C ALA A 92 -2.05 0.15 -0.68
N GLY A 93 -2.76 1.09 -0.05
CA GLY A 93 -4.20 0.97 0.22
C GLY A 93 -4.48 0.35 1.60
N ALA A 94 -3.68 0.71 2.61
CA ALA A 94 -3.75 0.08 3.92
C ALA A 94 -5.03 0.42 4.73
N LEU A 95 -5.83 1.38 4.26
CA LEU A 95 -7.12 1.76 4.81
C LEU A 95 -7.04 2.08 6.31
N ASP A 96 -7.86 1.44 7.15
CA ASP A 96 -7.87 1.61 8.60
C ASP A 96 -6.89 0.67 9.32
N GLY A 97 -6.05 -0.04 8.55
CA GLY A 97 -5.04 -0.97 9.04
C GLY A 97 -5.58 -2.31 9.53
N VAL A 98 -6.89 -2.59 9.44
CA VAL A 98 -7.48 -3.84 9.93
C VAL A 98 -8.48 -4.41 8.94
N TYR A 99 -9.47 -3.61 8.55
CA TYR A 99 -10.51 -3.97 7.59
C TYR A 99 -9.91 -4.28 6.23
N LEU A 100 -10.22 -5.48 5.70
CA LEU A 100 -9.68 -6.01 4.44
C LEU A 100 -8.14 -6.02 4.34
N SER A 101 -7.42 -5.87 5.46
CA SER A 101 -5.96 -5.85 5.40
C SER A 101 -5.41 -7.20 4.96
N ASN A 102 -4.63 -7.18 3.88
CA ASN A 102 -3.98 -8.35 3.32
C ASN A 102 -2.74 -8.77 4.13
N THR A 103 -2.25 -7.90 5.03
CA THR A 103 -0.98 -8.11 5.74
C THR A 103 -1.11 -8.27 7.25
N LEU A 104 -2.25 -7.92 7.85
CA LEU A 104 -2.42 -7.98 9.30
C LEU A 104 -2.17 -9.39 9.86
N TRP A 105 -2.64 -10.43 9.16
CA TRP A 105 -2.41 -11.80 9.59
C TRP A 105 -0.94 -12.21 9.52
N LEU A 106 -0.21 -11.80 8.46
CA LEU A 106 1.23 -12.04 8.32
C LEU A 106 1.99 -11.40 9.49
N GLU A 107 1.62 -10.16 9.84
CA GLU A 107 2.20 -9.41 10.95
C GLU A 107 1.94 -10.10 12.30
N GLN A 108 0.66 -10.40 12.62
CA GLN A 108 0.27 -10.92 13.92
C GLN A 108 0.65 -12.39 14.15
N LYS A 109 0.63 -13.22 13.10
CA LYS A 109 0.77 -14.68 13.24
C LYS A 109 2.13 -15.20 12.80
N LEU A 110 2.77 -14.56 11.82
CA LEU A 110 4.06 -15.02 11.28
C LEU A 110 5.22 -14.10 11.68
N GLY A 111 4.95 -13.04 12.44
CA GLY A 111 5.97 -12.09 12.90
C GLY A 111 6.60 -11.29 11.75
N TRP A 112 5.85 -11.10 10.67
CA TRP A 112 6.31 -10.26 9.56
C TRP A 112 6.35 -8.79 9.98
N THR A 113 7.25 -8.06 9.34
CA THR A 113 7.31 -6.59 9.41
C THR A 113 6.94 -6.04 8.04
N GLY A 114 6.77 -4.73 7.91
CA GLY A 114 6.43 -4.19 6.60
C GLY A 114 6.25 -2.69 6.57
N LEU A 115 5.64 -2.25 5.47
CA LEU A 115 5.26 -0.87 5.19
C LEU A 115 3.77 -0.81 4.82
N LEU A 116 3.04 0.09 5.47
CA LEU A 116 1.66 0.45 5.16
C LEU A 116 1.64 1.86 4.55
N VAL A 117 1.02 2.00 3.38
CA VAL A 117 0.87 3.29 2.68
C VAL A 117 -0.62 3.60 2.53
N GLU A 118 -1.05 4.73 3.09
CA GLU A 118 -2.44 5.17 3.06
C GLU A 118 -2.53 6.70 2.90
N PRO A 119 -2.87 7.21 1.70
CA PRO A 119 -2.94 8.65 1.44
C PRO A 119 -4.19 9.32 2.06
N ASN A 120 -5.30 8.62 2.24
CA ASN A 120 -6.51 9.19 2.81
C ASN A 120 -6.28 9.51 4.30
N ILE A 121 -6.35 10.80 4.63
CA ILE A 121 -6.04 11.28 5.99
C ILE A 121 -6.95 10.70 7.07
N PHE A 122 -8.20 10.35 6.75
CA PHE A 122 -9.13 9.77 7.72
C PHE A 122 -8.84 8.30 7.94
N SER A 123 -8.63 7.53 6.87
CA SER A 123 -8.20 6.12 6.93
C SER A 123 -6.85 6.00 7.65
N TYR A 124 -5.88 6.84 7.29
CA TYR A 124 -4.58 6.90 7.94
C TYR A 124 -4.69 7.18 9.45
N LYS A 125 -5.51 8.16 9.87
CA LYS A 125 -5.73 8.45 11.30
C LYS A 125 -6.29 7.24 12.03
N GLU A 126 -7.26 6.54 11.44
CA GLU A 126 -7.79 5.30 12.00
C GLU A 126 -6.73 4.20 12.09
N LEU A 127 -5.91 4.03 11.06
CA LEU A 127 -4.80 3.07 11.01
C LEU A 127 -3.82 3.30 12.17
N LEU A 128 -3.46 4.56 12.45
CA LEU A 128 -2.57 4.88 13.57
C LEU A 128 -3.14 4.45 14.93
N THR A 129 -4.47 4.40 15.09
CA THR A 129 -5.10 3.94 16.33
C THR A 129 -4.92 2.44 16.57
N LYS A 130 -4.58 1.65 15.56
CA LYS A 130 -4.51 0.18 15.65
C LYS A 130 -3.17 -0.33 16.19
N HIS A 131 -2.17 0.53 16.27
CA HIS A 131 -0.81 0.23 16.73
C HIS A 131 -0.16 -0.94 15.95
N ARG A 132 -0.30 -0.91 14.62
CA ARG A 132 0.36 -1.86 13.71
C ARG A 132 1.87 -1.88 13.94
N LYS A 133 2.50 -3.04 13.74
CA LYS A 133 3.94 -3.28 13.91
C LYS A 133 4.73 -3.10 12.60
N ALA A 134 4.20 -2.28 11.71
CA ALA A 134 4.77 -1.93 10.43
C ALA A 134 5.08 -0.43 10.37
N TRP A 135 5.98 -0.05 9.47
CA TRP A 135 6.17 1.35 9.11
C TRP A 135 4.90 1.88 8.45
N VAL A 136 4.59 3.15 8.65
CA VAL A 136 3.36 3.75 8.12
C VAL A 136 3.67 5.08 7.42
N SER A 137 3.08 5.29 6.24
CA SER A 137 3.18 6.55 5.50
C SER A 137 1.82 7.09 5.07
N ASN A 138 1.58 8.39 5.33
CA ASN A 138 0.40 9.12 4.83
C ASN A 138 0.69 9.78 3.48
N THR A 139 0.90 8.96 2.46
CA THR A 139 1.25 9.38 1.10
C THR A 139 0.65 8.39 0.11
N CYS A 140 0.79 8.66 -1.18
CA CYS A 140 0.52 7.67 -2.22
C CYS A 140 1.81 7.07 -2.79
N LEU A 141 1.72 5.92 -3.47
CA LEU A 141 2.82 5.43 -4.31
C LEU A 141 2.84 6.22 -5.62
N SER A 142 4.00 6.76 -5.97
CA SER A 142 4.13 7.52 -7.22
C SER A 142 3.97 6.60 -8.43
N SER A 143 3.14 7.01 -9.38
CA SER A 143 2.99 6.43 -10.72
C SER A 143 4.17 6.74 -11.65
N THR A 144 5.19 7.45 -11.15
CA THR A 144 6.42 7.76 -11.86
C THR A 144 7.65 7.35 -11.03
N LYS A 145 8.83 7.38 -11.64
CA LYS A 145 10.11 7.12 -10.93
C LYS A 145 10.52 8.24 -9.97
N TYR A 146 9.73 9.30 -9.85
CA TYR A 146 10.04 10.51 -9.09
C TYR A 146 8.96 10.82 -8.04
N PRO A 147 9.29 11.54 -6.95
CA PRO A 147 8.27 12.08 -6.07
C PRO A 147 7.44 13.11 -6.85
N ARG A 148 6.16 13.21 -6.49
CA ARG A 148 5.23 14.19 -7.06
C ARG A 148 4.09 14.45 -6.10
N GLN A 149 3.33 15.50 -6.38
CA GLN A 149 2.04 15.73 -5.76
C GLN A 149 0.92 15.40 -6.74
N THR A 150 -0.18 14.87 -6.24
CA THR A 150 -1.41 14.65 -7.03
C THR A 150 -2.66 15.01 -6.24
N VAL A 151 -3.80 15.04 -6.91
CA VAL A 151 -5.11 15.22 -6.30
C VAL A 151 -5.76 13.86 -6.14
N MET A 152 -6.07 13.51 -4.89
CA MET A 152 -6.90 12.36 -4.57
C MET A 152 -8.35 12.82 -4.39
N ALA A 153 -9.27 12.12 -5.06
CA ALA A 153 -10.70 12.22 -4.80
C ALA A 153 -11.10 11.15 -3.79
N SER A 154 -11.88 11.55 -2.79
CA SER A 154 -12.44 10.68 -1.76
C SER A 154 -13.93 10.97 -1.64
N LEU A 155 -14.73 9.93 -1.44
CA LEU A 155 -16.18 10.10 -1.28
C LEU A 155 -16.53 10.18 0.20
N PHE A 156 -17.54 10.96 0.55
CA PHE A 156 -18.08 11.09 1.91
C PHE A 156 -19.60 11.24 1.85
N PRO A 157 -20.41 10.37 2.47
CA PRO A 157 -21.86 10.59 2.50
C PRO A 157 -22.20 11.68 3.52
N GLU A 158 -23.20 12.53 3.21
CA GLU A 158 -23.71 13.52 4.16
C GLU A 158 -24.49 12.90 5.34
N ALA A 159 -24.92 11.63 5.22
CA ALA A 159 -25.63 10.93 6.29
C ALA A 159 -25.39 9.40 6.29
N TRP A 160 -25.35 8.84 7.51
CA TRP A 160 -25.39 7.43 7.94
C TRP A 160 -24.05 6.70 8.15
N PHE A 161 -23.81 6.39 9.43
CA PHE A 161 -22.66 5.66 9.99
C PHE A 161 -22.54 4.19 9.52
N GLU A 162 -23.61 3.60 8.98
CA GLU A 162 -23.69 2.15 8.72
C GLU A 162 -22.93 1.71 7.46
N TYR A 163 -22.71 2.61 6.48
CA TYR A 163 -22.00 2.34 5.23
C TYR A 163 -20.63 3.02 5.11
N GLN A 164 -20.12 3.61 6.20
CA GLN A 164 -18.82 4.29 6.21
C GLN A 164 -17.67 3.41 5.67
N MET A 165 -17.77 2.08 5.83
CA MET A 165 -16.71 1.14 5.43
C MET A 165 -16.51 1.03 3.91
N ASN A 166 -17.58 1.03 3.11
CA ASN A 166 -17.47 0.99 1.64
C ASN A 166 -16.89 2.29 1.06
N ILE A 167 -16.90 3.36 1.85
CA ILE A 167 -16.54 4.71 1.42
C ILE A 167 -15.11 5.06 1.85
N LYS A 168 -14.61 4.46 2.93
CA LYS A 168 -13.18 4.51 3.28
C LYS A 168 -12.29 3.98 2.15
N GLY A 169 -12.76 2.99 1.39
CA GLY A 169 -12.03 2.34 0.31
C GLY A 169 -12.26 2.93 -1.10
N SER A 170 -13.11 3.95 -1.27
CA SER A 170 -13.50 4.47 -2.60
C SER A 170 -12.65 5.65 -3.09
N SER A 171 -11.45 5.84 -2.53
CA SER A 171 -10.57 6.96 -2.88
C SER A 171 -9.71 6.62 -4.11
N HIS A 172 -9.63 7.52 -5.07
CA HIS A 172 -8.82 7.33 -6.28
C HIS A 172 -8.07 8.61 -6.66
N GLU A 173 -7.03 8.45 -7.47
CA GLU A 173 -6.31 9.59 -8.03
C GLU A 173 -7.07 10.18 -9.23
N LEU A 174 -7.28 11.50 -9.22
CA LEU A 174 -7.82 12.21 -10.39
C LEU A 174 -6.79 12.23 -11.52
N GLY A 175 -7.13 11.60 -12.64
CA GLY A 175 -6.26 11.46 -13.82
C GLY A 175 -6.04 10.02 -14.28
N VAL A 176 -6.42 9.04 -13.46
CA VAL A 176 -6.60 7.64 -13.92
C VAL A 176 -7.95 7.56 -14.63
N GLN A 177 -7.92 7.60 -15.96
CA GLN A 177 -9.12 7.48 -16.79
C GLN A 177 -9.71 6.07 -16.63
N ASN A 178 -10.96 5.99 -16.15
CA ASN A 178 -11.99 4.96 -16.43
C ASN A 178 -12.79 4.55 -15.19
N LEU A 179 -13.67 5.45 -14.71
CA LEU A 179 -14.82 5.06 -13.88
C LEU A 179 -16.11 5.17 -14.69
N GLU A 180 -16.18 4.49 -15.83
CA GLU A 180 -17.45 4.17 -16.46
C GLU A 180 -17.88 2.77 -15.99
N ASN A 181 -18.81 2.68 -15.04
CA ASN A 181 -19.82 1.60 -14.95
C ASN A 181 -20.85 1.81 -13.81
N ASN A 182 -21.91 2.56 -14.12
CA ASN A 182 -23.37 2.30 -14.00
C ASN A 182 -24.04 1.45 -12.90
N ASN A 183 -23.39 0.81 -11.93
CA ASN A 183 -24.09 0.13 -10.81
C ASN A 183 -23.79 0.71 -9.42
N SER A 184 -22.81 1.60 -9.31
CA SER A 184 -22.49 2.36 -8.10
C SER A 184 -23.30 3.66 -7.96
N VAL A 185 -24.11 3.99 -8.97
CA VAL A 185 -24.76 5.29 -9.16
C VAL A 185 -25.64 5.72 -7.98
N TYR A 186 -26.31 4.79 -7.27
CA TYR A 186 -27.14 5.19 -6.12
C TYR A 186 -26.35 5.51 -4.83
N PHE A 187 -25.18 4.90 -4.62
CA PHE A 187 -24.32 5.18 -3.45
C PHE A 187 -23.41 6.39 -3.68
N PHE A 188 -23.05 6.66 -4.93
CA PHE A 188 -22.14 7.75 -5.30
C PHE A 188 -22.89 9.07 -5.52
N ASN A 189 -24.16 9.03 -5.98
CA ASN A 189 -24.96 10.24 -6.19
C ASN A 189 -25.36 10.98 -4.90
N SER A 190 -25.23 10.34 -3.72
CA SER A 190 -25.51 10.96 -2.42
C SER A 190 -24.24 11.26 -1.61
N ALA A 191 -23.06 10.96 -2.15
CA ALA A 191 -21.79 11.23 -1.52
C ALA A 191 -21.21 12.56 -2.01
N THR A 192 -20.73 13.37 -1.08
CA THR A 192 -19.89 14.54 -1.36
C THR A 192 -18.49 14.08 -1.74
N GLU A 193 -18.01 14.54 -2.89
CA GLU A 193 -16.61 14.37 -3.28
C GLU A 193 -15.72 15.36 -2.54
N GLN A 194 -14.66 14.88 -1.90
CA GLN A 194 -13.61 15.70 -1.32
C GLN A 194 -12.31 15.49 -2.11
N PHE A 195 -11.67 16.60 -2.45
CA PHE A 195 -10.40 16.60 -3.16
C PHE A 195 -9.29 17.01 -2.20
N THR A 196 -8.25 16.19 -2.12
CA THR A 196 -7.09 16.48 -1.26
C THR A 196 -5.81 16.32 -2.05
N ASN A 197 -4.92 17.31 -1.93
CA ASN A 197 -3.58 17.18 -2.47
C ASN A 197 -2.77 16.20 -1.60
N VAL A 198 -2.23 15.16 -2.22
CA VAL A 198 -1.43 14.14 -1.54
C VAL A 198 -0.03 14.09 -2.14
N GLN A 199 0.98 13.97 -1.27
CA GLN A 199 2.35 13.72 -1.69
C GLN A 199 2.49 12.24 -2.04
N CYS A 200 3.26 11.94 -3.07
CA CYS A 200 3.55 10.58 -3.49
C CYS A 200 5.05 10.36 -3.63
N PHE A 201 5.50 9.15 -3.29
CA PHE A 201 6.90 8.75 -3.42
C PHE A 201 7.00 7.44 -4.20
N PRO A 202 8.01 7.26 -5.06
CA PRO A 202 8.29 5.96 -5.68
C PRO A 202 8.53 4.90 -4.61
N LEU A 203 8.02 3.68 -4.81
CA LEU A 203 8.25 2.58 -3.85
C LEU A 203 9.74 2.33 -3.63
N ALA A 204 10.57 2.51 -4.66
CA ALA A 204 12.02 2.41 -4.56
C ALA A 204 12.61 3.29 -3.44
N SER A 205 12.08 4.51 -3.25
CA SER A 205 12.55 5.44 -2.21
C SER A 205 12.28 4.90 -0.81
N TYR A 206 11.09 4.33 -0.58
CA TYR A 206 10.76 3.68 0.69
C TYR A 206 11.69 2.50 0.99
N LEU A 207 11.90 1.65 -0.01
CA LEU A 207 12.73 0.47 0.14
C LEU A 207 14.19 0.83 0.42
N LEU A 208 14.74 1.85 -0.25
CA LEU A 208 16.06 2.41 0.05
C LEU A 208 16.12 3.00 1.47
N ALA A 209 15.14 3.81 1.84
CA ALA A 209 15.08 4.46 3.16
C ALA A 209 15.07 3.43 4.31
N LEU A 210 14.35 2.32 4.10
CA LEU A 210 14.19 1.19 5.02
C LEU A 210 15.28 0.12 4.88
N ASN A 211 16.19 0.24 3.91
CA ASN A 211 17.22 -0.75 3.59
C ASN A 211 16.64 -2.15 3.30
N VAL A 212 15.60 -2.19 2.46
CA VAL A 212 14.88 -3.40 2.05
C VAL A 212 15.23 -3.73 0.60
N SER A 213 15.84 -4.89 0.38
CA SER A 213 16.14 -5.41 -0.96
C SER A 213 15.24 -6.59 -1.37
N THR A 214 14.40 -7.09 -0.46
CA THR A 214 13.43 -8.16 -0.71
C THR A 214 12.09 -7.77 -0.11
N VAL A 215 11.05 -7.81 -0.93
CA VAL A 215 9.65 -7.69 -0.51
C VAL A 215 9.00 -9.06 -0.72
N ASP A 216 8.71 -9.74 0.38
CA ASP A 216 8.16 -11.10 0.34
C ASP A 216 6.69 -11.08 -0.10
N PHE A 217 5.97 -10.00 0.19
CA PHE A 217 4.59 -9.81 -0.27
C PHE A 217 4.29 -8.34 -0.53
N LEU A 218 3.89 -8.00 -1.76
CA LEU A 218 3.44 -6.66 -2.14
C LEU A 218 1.94 -6.70 -2.45
N SER A 219 1.13 -6.01 -1.67
CA SER A 219 -0.30 -5.79 -1.92
C SER A 219 -0.50 -4.41 -2.55
N LEU A 220 -1.03 -4.38 -3.77
CA LEU A 220 -1.38 -3.16 -4.51
C LEU A 220 -2.89 -3.12 -4.76
N ASP A 221 -3.58 -2.42 -3.86
CA ASP A 221 -4.98 -2.02 -3.99
C ASP A 221 -5.02 -0.50 -3.84
N ILE A 222 -4.78 0.20 -4.96
CA ILE A 222 -4.63 1.67 -4.98
C ILE A 222 -5.61 2.30 -5.96
N GLN A 223 -6.73 1.61 -6.17
CA GLN A 223 -7.91 2.08 -6.87
C GLN A 223 -7.61 2.65 -8.27
N GLY A 224 -6.81 1.93 -9.06
CA GLY A 224 -6.63 2.14 -10.50
C GLY A 224 -5.23 2.58 -10.95
N SER A 225 -4.33 2.88 -10.02
CA SER A 225 -2.94 3.27 -10.32
C SER A 225 -1.95 2.09 -10.34
N GLU A 226 -2.43 0.86 -10.19
CA GLU A 226 -1.61 -0.34 -9.99
C GLU A 226 -0.63 -0.54 -11.14
N LYS A 227 -1.10 -0.44 -12.39
CA LYS A 227 -0.24 -0.61 -13.57
C LYS A 227 0.90 0.41 -13.60
N ALA A 228 0.60 1.68 -13.34
CA ALA A 228 1.60 2.73 -13.39
C ALA A 228 2.65 2.54 -12.29
N VAL A 229 2.24 2.13 -11.09
CA VAL A 229 3.18 1.77 -10.02
C VAL A 229 4.02 0.56 -10.40
N LEU A 230 3.42 -0.52 -10.93
CA LEU A 230 4.14 -1.72 -11.38
C LEU A 230 5.23 -1.41 -12.42
N ASP A 231 4.98 -0.45 -13.32
CA ASP A 231 5.94 -0.04 -14.35
C ASP A 231 7.12 0.78 -13.78
N THR A 232 7.02 1.26 -12.54
CA THR A 232 8.08 2.01 -11.83
C THR A 232 8.86 1.17 -10.83
N LEU A 233 8.41 -0.05 -10.53
CA LEU A 233 9.06 -0.89 -9.53
C LEU A 233 10.54 -1.15 -9.88
N PRO A 234 11.43 -1.17 -8.86
CA PRO A 234 12.86 -1.38 -9.06
C PRO A 234 13.18 -2.88 -9.25
N TRP A 235 12.67 -3.49 -10.31
CA TRP A 235 12.75 -4.93 -10.59
C TRP A 235 14.18 -5.49 -10.61
N ASP A 236 15.16 -4.66 -11.01
CA ASP A 236 16.56 -5.08 -11.15
C ASP A 236 17.32 -5.08 -9.81
N SER A 237 16.85 -4.31 -8.82
CA SER A 237 17.55 -4.12 -7.54
C SER A 237 16.77 -4.62 -6.33
N VAL A 238 15.49 -4.97 -6.48
CA VAL A 238 14.64 -5.48 -5.41
C VAL A 238 13.99 -6.79 -5.85
N ASN A 239 14.10 -7.80 -4.99
CA ASN A 239 13.40 -9.07 -5.18
C ASN A 239 11.97 -8.99 -4.64
N PHE A 240 10.97 -9.00 -5.51
CA PHE A 240 9.57 -9.18 -5.12
C PHE A 240 9.19 -10.66 -5.26
N ARG A 241 8.73 -11.32 -4.19
CA ARG A 241 8.40 -12.75 -4.26
C ARG A 241 6.96 -13.00 -4.71
N ALA A 242 6.03 -12.24 -4.15
CA ALA A 242 4.61 -12.34 -4.47
C ALA A 242 3.98 -10.96 -4.54
N LEU A 243 3.03 -10.80 -5.46
CA LEU A 243 2.28 -9.57 -5.66
C LEU A 243 0.80 -9.89 -5.68
N LEU A 244 0.04 -9.25 -4.81
CA LEU A 244 -1.40 -9.14 -4.95
C LEU A 244 -1.71 -7.83 -5.66
N VAL A 245 -2.47 -7.90 -6.75
CA VAL A 245 -2.85 -6.74 -7.54
C VAL A 245 -4.34 -6.78 -7.77
N GLU A 246 -5.03 -5.66 -7.52
CA GLU A 246 -6.42 -5.45 -7.94
C GLU A 246 -6.45 -4.70 -9.29
N PRO A 247 -6.41 -5.39 -10.44
CA PRO A 247 -6.35 -4.71 -11.73
C PRO A 247 -7.68 -4.06 -12.11
N SER A 248 -7.59 -2.85 -12.64
CA SER A 248 -8.72 -2.26 -13.38
C SER A 248 -9.10 -3.10 -14.60
N LYS A 249 -10.35 -2.95 -15.08
CA LYS A 249 -10.82 -3.62 -16.31
C LYS A 249 -9.92 -3.34 -17.51
N GLU A 250 -9.37 -2.13 -17.58
CA GLU A 250 -8.46 -1.73 -18.64
C GLU A 250 -7.10 -2.43 -18.52
N MET A 251 -6.56 -2.56 -17.31
CA MET A 251 -5.33 -3.32 -17.05
C MET A 251 -5.46 -4.80 -17.42
N ILE A 252 -6.64 -5.40 -17.21
CA ILE A 252 -6.95 -6.76 -17.68
C ILE A 252 -6.90 -6.81 -19.21
N LYS A 253 -7.55 -5.88 -19.91
CA LYS A 253 -7.52 -5.79 -21.39
C LYS A 253 -6.11 -5.58 -21.94
N GLN A 254 -5.28 -4.83 -21.23
CA GLN A 254 -3.88 -4.58 -21.58
C GLN A 254 -2.96 -5.79 -21.33
N GLY A 255 -3.50 -6.92 -20.84
CA GLY A 255 -2.77 -8.17 -20.71
C GLY A 255 -1.84 -8.21 -19.51
N ILE A 256 -2.30 -7.79 -18.32
CA ILE A 256 -1.51 -7.86 -17.08
C ILE A 256 -0.88 -9.24 -16.83
N LEU A 257 -1.60 -10.33 -17.17
CA LEU A 257 -1.07 -11.68 -17.04
C LEU A 257 0.18 -11.90 -17.90
N ASP A 258 0.20 -11.39 -19.13
CA ASP A 258 1.36 -11.48 -20.03
C ASP A 258 2.51 -10.62 -19.54
N ILE A 259 2.21 -9.43 -19.05
CA ILE A 259 3.19 -8.51 -18.47
C ILE A 259 3.90 -9.19 -17.29
N MET A 260 3.14 -9.76 -16.35
CA MET A 260 3.70 -10.44 -15.19
C MET A 260 4.41 -11.74 -15.57
N THR A 261 3.91 -12.46 -16.57
CA THR A 261 4.55 -13.68 -17.09
C THR A 261 5.92 -13.37 -17.70
N LYS A 262 6.02 -12.31 -18.51
CA LYS A 262 7.31 -11.83 -19.08
C LYS A 262 8.29 -11.39 -18.01
N ARG A 263 7.80 -10.92 -16.86
CA ARG A 263 8.61 -10.56 -15.67
C ARG A 263 8.96 -11.76 -14.77
N GLY A 264 8.64 -12.99 -15.19
CA GLY A 264 9.00 -14.21 -14.48
C GLY A 264 8.03 -14.62 -13.37
N TYR A 265 6.80 -14.09 -13.36
CA TYR A 265 5.76 -14.49 -12.42
C TYR A 265 4.80 -15.50 -13.05
N LYS A 266 4.15 -16.29 -12.20
CA LYS A 266 2.95 -17.07 -12.55
C LYS A 266 1.80 -16.57 -11.69
N TYR A 267 0.60 -16.49 -12.26
CA TYR A 267 -0.58 -16.25 -11.46
C TYR A 267 -0.91 -17.53 -10.68
N LYS A 268 -1.30 -17.38 -9.42
CA LYS A 268 -1.65 -18.47 -8.51
C LYS A 268 -3.17 -18.59 -8.34
N ASP A 269 -3.87 -17.47 -8.29
CA ASP A 269 -5.33 -17.43 -8.18
C ASP A 269 -5.90 -16.11 -8.75
N PHE A 270 -7.20 -16.14 -9.06
CA PHE A 270 -8.05 -15.01 -9.42
C PHE A 270 -9.28 -15.03 -8.54
N THR A 271 -9.47 -14.02 -7.69
CA THR A 271 -10.63 -13.97 -6.77
C THR A 271 -11.34 -12.64 -6.89
N ASP A 272 -12.56 -12.66 -7.39
CA ASP A 272 -13.51 -11.53 -7.53
C ASP A 272 -12.99 -10.31 -8.31
N ASN A 273 -11.93 -9.64 -7.86
CA ASN A 273 -11.19 -8.59 -8.58
C ASN A 273 -9.66 -8.64 -8.37
N ASP A 274 -9.13 -9.53 -7.54
CA ASP A 274 -7.71 -9.63 -7.20
C ASP A 274 -6.98 -10.74 -7.96
N ILE A 275 -5.70 -10.49 -8.28
CA ILE A 275 -4.78 -11.47 -8.85
C ILE A 275 -3.54 -11.62 -7.98
N LEU A 276 -3.32 -12.84 -7.48
CA LEU A 276 -2.11 -13.19 -6.74
C LEU A 276 -1.06 -13.77 -7.70
N PHE A 277 0.01 -13.02 -7.93
CA PHE A 277 1.19 -13.45 -8.67
C PHE A 277 2.28 -13.96 -7.72
N ILE A 278 2.97 -15.03 -8.11
CA ILE A 278 4.15 -15.53 -7.41
C ILE A 278 5.33 -15.67 -8.38
N LYS A 279 6.53 -15.34 -7.92
CA LYS A 279 7.75 -15.41 -8.71
C LYS A 279 8.09 -16.88 -9.00
N LYS A 280 8.31 -17.22 -10.27
CA LYS A 280 8.68 -18.58 -10.68
C LYS A 280 10.07 -18.92 -10.14
N GLY A 281 10.21 -20.13 -9.61
CA GLY A 281 11.46 -20.63 -9.03
C GLY A 281 11.79 -20.04 -7.66
N ASP A 282 10.86 -19.32 -7.01
CA ASP A 282 11.12 -18.79 -5.67
C ASP A 282 11.15 -19.95 -4.65
N PRO A 283 12.27 -20.19 -3.96
CA PRO A 283 12.46 -21.36 -3.12
C PRO A 283 11.54 -21.39 -1.90
N LEU A 284 10.97 -20.24 -1.49
CA LEU A 284 10.01 -20.19 -0.38
C LEU A 284 8.58 -20.41 -0.87
N LEU A 285 8.24 -20.04 -2.10
CA LEU A 285 6.87 -20.10 -2.61
C LEU A 285 6.57 -21.33 -3.46
N ASP A 286 7.59 -21.95 -4.07
CA ASP A 286 7.47 -23.15 -4.90
C ASP A 286 7.54 -24.46 -4.10
N PHE A 287 7.35 -24.41 -2.78
CA PHE A 287 7.45 -25.57 -1.87
C PHE A 287 6.39 -26.67 -2.07
N LYS A 288 5.47 -26.52 -3.05
CA LYS A 288 4.48 -27.54 -3.42
C LYS A 288 4.19 -27.50 -4.92
N SER A 289 5.07 -28.09 -5.70
CA SER A 289 4.73 -28.70 -7.00
C SER A 289 5.40 -30.07 -7.13
N SER A 290 5.19 -30.91 -6.12
CA SER A 290 5.50 -32.34 -6.08
C SER A 290 4.43 -33.06 -5.29
#